data_AF-A0A5J4PD29-F1
#
_entry.id   AF-A0A5J4PD29-F1
#
_cell.length_a   1.000
_cell.length_b   1.000
_cell.length_c   1.000
_cell.angle_alpha   90.00
_cell.angle_beta   90.00
_cell.angle_gamma   90.00
#
_symmetry.space_group_name_H-M   'P 1'
#
loop_
_entity.id
_entity.type
_entity.pdbx_description
1 polymer ?
#
loop_
_entity_poly.entity_id
_entity_poly.type
_entity_poly.pdbx_seq_one_letter_code
_entity_poly.pdbx_strand_id
1 'polypeptide(L)' 'EYTNKLIRQYIPKKEVFTNYTDEQILDIQHKLNRRPRKLLNLEEPFNVFYKMLNKKVAFNT' A
#
# COMPACT_ATOMS: atom_id res chain seq x y z
N GLU A 1 -0.84 10.12 -11.19
CA GLU A 1 -0.61 9.35 -9.95
C GLU A 1 -0.98 7.87 -10.16
N TYR A 2 -0.17 6.91 -9.68
CA TYR A 2 -0.33 5.47 -9.98
C TYR A 2 -1.13 4.69 -8.93
N THR A 3 -1.56 5.33 -7.84
CA THR A 3 -2.24 4.71 -6.70
C THR A 3 -3.54 4.02 -7.11
N ASN A 4 -4.33 4.69 -7.96
CA ASN A 4 -5.57 4.14 -8.51
C ASN A 4 -5.33 2.84 -9.29
N LYS A 5 -4.20 2.72 -10.01
CA LYS A 5 -3.87 1.49 -10.75
C LYS A 5 -3.62 0.29 -9.82
N LEU A 6 -3.13 0.53 -8.60
CA LEU A 6 -2.85 -0.54 -7.64
C LEU A 6 -4.13 -1.10 -7.02
N ILE A 7 -5.03 -0.22 -6.57
CA ILE A 7 -6.31 -0.62 -5.99
C ILE A 7 -7.18 -1.33 -7.06
N ARG A 8 -7.13 -0.87 -8.31
CA ARG A 8 -7.88 -1.48 -9.43
C ARG A 8 -7.40 -2.87 -9.86
N GLN A 9 -6.36 -3.43 -9.23
CA GLN A 9 -6.00 -4.84 -9.39
C GLN A 9 -6.93 -5.76 -8.58
N TYR A 10 -7.57 -5.22 -7.54
CA TYR A 10 -8.49 -5.94 -6.67
C TYR A 10 -9.94 -5.49 -6.85
N ILE A 11 -10.17 -4.25 -7.30
CA ILE A 11 -11.51 -3.68 -7.51
C ILE A 11 -11.71 -3.35 -8.99
N PRO A 12 -12.67 -3.98 -9.69
CA PRO A 12 -12.94 -3.73 -11.11
C PRO A 12 -13.22 -2.25 -11.39
N LYS A 13 -12.77 -1.72 -12.55
CA LYS A 13 -12.87 -0.29 -12.89
C LYS A 13 -14.31 0.27 -12.87
N LYS A 14 -15.31 -0.55 -13.18
CA LYS A 14 -16.72 -0.16 -13.24
C LYS A 14 -17.43 -0.20 -11.88
N GLU A 15 -16.75 -0.66 -10.84
CA GLU A 15 -17.30 -0.71 -9.49
C GLU A 15 -16.88 0.50 -8.67
N VAL A 16 -17.82 0.94 -7.82
CA VAL A 16 -17.62 2.01 -6.84
C VAL A 16 -17.04 1.42 -5.55
N PHE A 17 -16.13 2.15 -4.92
CA PHE A 17 -15.46 1.68 -3.70
C PHE A 17 -16.42 1.54 -2.52
N THR A 18 -17.55 2.25 -2.52
CA THR A 18 -18.60 2.16 -1.50
C THR A 18 -19.28 0.80 -1.43
N ASN A 19 -19.12 -0.05 -2.45
CA ASN A 19 -19.64 -1.41 -2.44
C ASN A 19 -18.75 -2.37 -1.62
N TYR A 20 -17.58 -1.91 -1.19
CA TYR A 20 -16.64 -2.69 -0.41
C TYR A 20 -16.65 -2.19 1.03
N THR A 21 -16.60 -3.13 1.96
CA THR A 21 -16.46 -2.84 3.39
C THR A 21 -15.07 -2.30 3.69
N ASP A 22 -14.95 -1.53 4.77
CA ASP A 22 -13.65 -1.02 5.23
C ASP A 22 -12.65 -2.16 5.50
N GLU A 23 -13.12 -3.31 5.97
CA GLU A 23 -12.30 -4.51 6.18
C GLU A 23 -11.71 -5.04 4.86
N GLN A 24 -12.50 -5.07 3.78
CA GLN A 24 -12.01 -5.47 2.45
C GLN A 24 -10.99 -4.46 1.90
N ILE A 25 -11.24 -3.16 2.10
CA ILE A 25 -10.30 -2.11 1.70
C ILE A 25 -8.99 -2.23 2.49
N LEU A 26 -9.08 -2.51 3.79
CA LEU A 26 -7.92 -2.71 4.66
C LEU A 26 -7.10 -3.93 4.24
N ASP A 27 -7.75 -5.05 3.90
CA ASP A 27 -7.07 -6.23 3.40
C ASP A 27 -6.33 -5.96 2.08
N ILE A 28 -6.96 -5.23 1.14
CA ILE A 28 -6.31 -4.80 -0.10
C ILE A 28 -5.08 -3.93 0.20
N GLN A 29 -5.20 -2.98 1.13
CA GLN A 29 -4.08 -2.14 1.56
C GLN A 29 -2.95 -2.97 2.16
N HIS A 30 -3.25 -3.92 3.04
CA HIS A 30 -2.24 -4.82 3.63
C HIS A 30 -1.53 -5.65 2.56
N LYS A 31 -2.28 -6.22 1.60
CA LYS A 31 -1.71 -6.96 0.46
C LYS A 31 -0.79 -6.09 -0.38
N LEU A 32 -1.19 -4.85 -0.67
CA LEU A 32 -0.37 -3.91 -1.45
C LEU A 32 0.92 -3.49 -0.72
N ASN A 33 0.86 -3.31 0.60
CA ASN A 33 1.97 -2.90 1.44
C ASN A 33 2.95 -4.05 1.75
N ARG A 34 2.47 -5.30 1.78
CA ARG A 34 3.29 -6.52 1.90
C ARG A 34 3.76 -7.07 0.56
N ARG A 35 3.45 -6.42 -0.56
CA ARG A 35 3.85 -6.93 -1.88
C ARG A 35 5.32 -6.64 -2.17
N PRO A 36 6.16 -7.65 -2.44
CA PRO A 36 7.54 -7.47 -2.90
C PRO A 36 7.62 -6.56 -4.12
N ARG A 37 8.48 -5.54 -4.08
CA ARG A 37 8.68 -4.63 -5.23
C ARG A 37 10.06 -4.83 -5.82
N LYS A 38 10.13 -5.06 -7.14
CA LYS A 38 11.41 -5.13 -7.87
C LYS A 38 12.30 -3.91 -7.64
N LEU A 39 11.70 -2.71 -7.62
CA LEU A 39 12.40 -1.45 -7.35
C LEU A 39 12.96 -1.35 -5.92
N LEU A 40 12.45 -2.14 -4.98
CA LEU A 40 12.93 -2.23 -3.60
C LEU A 40 13.77 -3.50 -3.39
N ASN A 41 14.40 -4.03 -4.44
CA ASN A 41 15.15 -5.29 -4.38
C ASN A 41 14.32 -6.47 -3.85
N LEU A 42 13.04 -6.53 -4.24
CA LEU A 42 12.04 -7.49 -3.75
C LEU A 42 11.69 -7.34 -2.26
N GLU A 43 12.09 -6.24 -1.61
CA GLU A 43 11.56 -5.92 -0.27
C GLU A 43 10.10 -5.45 -0.34
N GLU A 44 9.42 -5.63 0.79
CA GLU A 44 8.06 -5.14 1.00
C GLU A 44 8.08 -3.65 1.37
N PRO A 45 7.22 -2.83 0.76
CA PRO A 45 7.08 -1.41 1.09
C PRO A 45 6.90 -1.15 2.59
N PHE A 46 6.13 -2.00 3.28
CA PHE A 46 5.93 -1.94 4.72
C PHE A 46 7.27 -1.98 5.47
N ASN A 47 8.10 -2.98 5.19
CA ASN A 47 9.40 -3.15 5.87
C ASN A 47 10.32 -1.98 5.60
N VAL A 48 10.38 -1.50 4.34
CA VAL A 48 11.21 -0.35 3.97
C VAL A 48 10.77 0.90 4.74
N PHE A 49 9.47 1.14 4.85
CA PHE A 49 8.91 2.27 5.59
C PHE A 49 9.32 2.23 7.08
N TYR A 50 9.14 1.10 7.76
CA TYR A 50 9.53 0.98 9.17
C TYR A 50 11.04 1.07 9.39
N LYS A 51 11.87 0.56 8.46
CA LYS A 51 13.32 0.78 8.46
C LYS A 51 13.68 2.27 8.36
N MET A 52 12.90 3.07 7.64
CA MET A 52 13.10 4.52 7.54
C MET A 52 12.72 5.24 8.84
N LEU A 53 11.64 4.84 9.52
CA LEU A 53 11.23 5.42 10.81
C LEU A 53 12.29 5.22 11.90
N ASN A 54 12.98 4.08 11.88
CA ASN A 54 14.04 3.77 12.84
C ASN A 54 15.34 4.56 12.59
N LYS A 55 15.47 5.24 11.44
CA LYS A 55 16.56 6.20 11.24
C LYS A 55 16.20 7.49 11.96
N LYS A 56 17.18 8.26 12.44
CA LYS A 56 16.94 9.64 12.90
C LYS A 56 16.44 10.47 11.70
N VAL A 57 15.13 10.48 11.51
CA VAL A 57 14.43 11.35 10.56
C VAL A 57 13.73 12.43 11.38
N ALA A 58 13.92 13.67 10.97
CA ALA A 58 13.24 14.81 11.57
C ALA A 58 11.76 14.74 11.16
N PHE A 59 10.92 14.21 12.04
CA PHE A 59 9.51 14.55 12.01
C PHE A 59 9.39 15.92 12.66
N ASN A 60 9.09 16.95 11.86
CA ASN A 60 8.62 18.21 12.43
C ASN A 60 7.24 17.93 13.04
N THR A 61 7.20 17.89 14.38
CA THR A 61 5.97 18.06 15.15
C THR A 61 5.50 19.50 15.06
#